data_AF-A0A822E8R1-F1
#
_entry.id   AF-A0A822E8R1-F1
#
_cell.length_a   1.000
_cell.length_b   1.000
_cell.length_c   1.000
_cell.angle_alpha   90.00
_cell.angle_beta   90.00
_cell.angle_gamma   90.00
#
_symmetry.space_group_name_H-M   'P 1'
#
loop_
_entity.id
_entity.type
_entity.pdbx_description
1 polymer ?
#
loop_
_entity_poly.entity_id
_entity_poly.type
_entity_poly.pdbx_seq_one_letter_code
_entity_poly.pdbx_strand_id
1 'polypeptide(L)'
;MAGREGLIDTVVKIVETGYIQERLIKAMESVMIKYDGTVRNQFEQLIQFTYGEDGLAGENVEFQSIISLKPSNQLFERLCKFDLSSEEKYLRKFLTDDVIRDLYTNESLQLLDDEWKQLNEDIF
;
A
#
# COMPACT_ATOMS: atom_id res chain seq x y z
N MET A 1 -16.68 -44.43 10.16
CA MET A 1 -17.78 -43.49 9.81
C MET A 1 -17.34 -42.36 8.87
N ALA A 2 -16.11 -41.84 8.95
CA ALA A 2 -15.66 -40.64 8.23
C ALA A 2 -15.84 -40.59 6.69
N GLY A 3 -15.71 -41.71 5.95
CA GLY A 3 -15.66 -41.66 4.48
C GLY A 3 -16.97 -41.27 3.77
N ARG A 4 -18.13 -41.71 4.29
CA ARG A 4 -19.45 -41.40 3.68
C ARG A 4 -19.87 -39.96 3.96
N GLU A 5 -19.57 -39.48 5.16
CA GLU A 5 -19.88 -38.12 5.59
C GLU A 5 -19.11 -37.08 4.78
N GLY A 6 -17.80 -37.29 4.57
CA GLY A 6 -16.98 -36.41 3.71
C GLY A 6 -17.45 -36.36 2.25
N LEU A 7 -17.92 -37.47 1.68
CA LEU A 7 -18.51 -37.49 0.33
C LEU A 7 -19.83 -36.71 0.27
N ILE A 8 -20.69 -36.83 1.28
CA ILE A 8 -21.96 -36.09 1.36
C ILE A 8 -21.69 -34.59 1.53
N ASP A 9 -20.81 -34.22 2.47
CA ASP A 9 -20.40 -32.84 2.73
C ASP A 9 -19.78 -32.17 1.49
N THR A 10 -18.95 -32.90 0.74
CA THR A 10 -18.38 -32.41 -0.53
C THR A 10 -19.49 -32.09 -1.55
N VAL A 11 -20.47 -32.98 -1.73
CA VAL A 11 -21.58 -32.75 -2.67
C VAL A 11 -22.48 -31.59 -2.23
N VAL A 12 -22.78 -31.49 -0.93
CA VAL A 12 -23.56 -30.36 -0.37
C VAL A 12 -22.83 -29.04 -0.61
N LYS A 13 -21.54 -28.96 -0.28
CA LYS A 13 -20.72 -27.75 -0.50
C LYS A 13 -20.62 -27.34 -1.96
N ILE A 14 -20.56 -28.29 -2.91
CA ILE A 14 -20.57 -27.97 -4.35
C ILE A 14 -21.88 -27.27 -4.75
N VAL A 15 -23.04 -27.78 -4.28
CA VAL A 15 -24.35 -27.17 -4.58
C VAL A 15 -24.48 -25.79 -3.92
N GLU A 16 -24.07 -25.67 -2.66
CA GLU A 16 -24.14 -24.39 -1.92
C GLU A 16 -23.22 -23.32 -2.52
N THR A 17 -21.96 -23.66 -2.79
CA THR A 17 -21.00 -22.69 -3.37
C THR A 17 -21.40 -22.28 -4.79
N GLY A 18 -21.90 -23.19 -5.62
CA GLY A 18 -22.44 -22.86 -6.94
C GLY A 18 -23.64 -21.92 -6.88
N TYR A 19 -24.60 -22.19 -5.99
CA TYR A 19 -25.78 -21.32 -5.81
C TYR A 19 -25.42 -19.93 -5.27
N ILE A 20 -24.47 -19.85 -4.33
CA ILE A 20 -23.94 -18.57 -3.83
C ILE A 20 -23.25 -17.80 -4.97
N GLN A 21 -22.41 -18.48 -5.77
CA GLN A 21 -21.71 -17.88 -6.90
C GLN A 21 -22.68 -17.32 -7.95
N GLU A 22 -23.70 -18.07 -8.36
CA GLU A 22 -24.69 -17.61 -9.35
C GLU A 22 -25.43 -16.37 -8.85
N ARG A 23 -25.86 -16.35 -7.58
CA ARG A 23 -26.52 -15.19 -6.97
C ARG A 23 -25.62 -13.96 -6.89
N LEU A 24 -24.35 -14.15 -6.57
CA LEU A 24 -23.35 -13.06 -6.53
C LEU A 24 -23.09 -12.50 -7.93
N ILE A 25 -22.93 -13.35 -8.94
CA ILE A 25 -22.79 -12.92 -10.34
C ILE A 25 -24.02 -12.12 -10.76
N LYS A 26 -25.24 -12.64 -10.54
CA LYS A 26 -26.49 -11.95 -10.91
C LYS A 26 -26.71 -10.62 -10.19
N ALA A 27 -26.17 -10.45 -8.99
CA ALA A 27 -26.20 -9.16 -8.28
C ALA A 27 -25.18 -8.15 -8.83
N MET A 28 -24.03 -8.61 -9.32
CA MET A 28 -22.89 -7.74 -9.68
C MET A 28 -22.66 -7.60 -11.20
N GLU A 29 -23.33 -8.36 -12.06
CA GLU A 29 -23.10 -8.38 -13.52
C GLU A 29 -23.31 -7.03 -14.23
N SER A 30 -24.04 -6.10 -13.60
CA SER A 30 -24.28 -4.75 -14.12
C SER A 30 -23.22 -3.71 -13.71
N VAL A 31 -22.28 -4.07 -12.84
CA VAL A 31 -21.28 -3.16 -12.26
C VAL A 31 -20.04 -3.12 -13.15
N MET A 32 -19.64 -1.93 -13.58
CA MET A 32 -18.48 -1.73 -14.45
C MET A 32 -17.72 -0.44 -14.14
N ILE A 33 -16.42 -0.44 -14.45
CA ILE A 33 -15.58 0.75 -14.46
C ILE A 33 -15.92 1.57 -15.73
N LYS A 34 -16.11 2.88 -15.57
CA LYS A 34 -16.35 3.83 -16.67
C LYS A 34 -15.05 4.53 -17.07
N TYR A 35 -15.04 5.19 -18.24
CA TYR A 35 -13.85 5.90 -18.75
C TYR A 35 -13.35 7.06 -17.87
N ASP A 36 -14.16 7.54 -16.92
CA ASP A 36 -13.78 8.54 -15.92
C ASP A 36 -13.18 7.95 -14.63
N GLY A 37 -12.93 6.63 -14.60
CA GLY A 37 -12.39 5.90 -13.44
C GLY A 37 -13.42 5.54 -12.39
N THR A 38 -14.66 6.03 -12.50
CA THR A 38 -15.73 5.73 -11.55
C THR A 38 -16.35 4.35 -11.77
N VAL A 39 -16.78 3.70 -10.69
CA VAL A 39 -17.50 2.42 -10.74
C VAL A 39 -19.00 2.68 -10.68
N ARG A 40 -19.75 2.20 -11.68
CA ARG A 40 -21.20 2.42 -11.79
C ARG A 40 -21.96 1.18 -12.22
N ASN A 41 -23.26 1.15 -11.91
CA ASN A 41 -24.18 0.14 -12.44
C ASN A 41 -24.81 0.56 -13.79
N GLN A 42 -25.65 -0.33 -14.33
CA GLN A 42 -26.46 -0.12 -15.54
C GLN A 42 -27.40 1.10 -15.51
N PHE A 43 -27.71 1.65 -14.33
CA PHE A 43 -28.54 2.85 -14.16
C PHE A 43 -27.70 4.13 -14.00
N GLU A 44 -26.39 4.06 -14.30
CA GLU A 44 -25.39 5.12 -14.08
C GLU A 44 -25.31 5.60 -12.61
N GLN A 45 -25.78 4.79 -11.66
CA GLN A 45 -25.62 5.10 -10.23
C GLN A 45 -24.18 4.85 -9.82
N LEU A 46 -23.59 5.83 -9.15
CA LEU A 46 -22.24 5.77 -8.61
C LEU A 46 -22.16 4.77 -7.44
N ILE A 47 -21.21 3.84 -7.51
CA ILE A 47 -20.91 2.86 -6.45
C ILE A 47 -19.59 3.22 -5.76
N GLN A 48 -18.54 3.54 -6.54
CA GLN A 48 -17.26 4.04 -6.03
C GLN A 48 -16.74 5.18 -6.91
N PHE A 49 -16.06 6.15 -6.30
CA PHE A 49 -15.39 7.25 -7.03
C PHE A 49 -14.17 6.76 -7.81
N THR A 50 -13.41 5.82 -7.25
CA THR A 50 -12.26 5.15 -7.85
C THR A 50 -12.40 3.64 -7.63
N TYR A 51 -12.10 2.84 -8.66
CA TYR A 51 -12.04 1.38 -8.51
C TYR A 51 -11.02 0.99 -7.44
N GLY A 52 -11.39 0.16 -6.47
CA GLY A 52 -10.47 -0.26 -5.40
C GLY A 52 -10.06 0.85 -4.42
N GLU A 53 -10.70 2.03 -4.49
CA GLU A 53 -10.33 3.26 -3.78
C GLU A 53 -8.99 3.90 -4.24
N ASP A 54 -8.07 3.13 -4.82
CA ASP A 54 -6.78 3.58 -5.36
C ASP A 54 -6.74 3.77 -6.90
N GLY A 55 -7.69 3.20 -7.63
CA GLY A 55 -7.73 3.18 -9.09
C GLY A 55 -6.80 2.16 -9.75
N LEU A 56 -6.22 1.24 -8.99
CA LEU A 56 -5.21 0.28 -9.46
C LEU A 56 -5.83 -1.08 -9.82
N ALA A 57 -5.21 -1.76 -10.78
CA ALA A 57 -5.64 -3.09 -11.21
C ALA A 57 -4.96 -4.16 -10.35
N GLY A 58 -5.75 -5.06 -9.75
CA GLY A 58 -5.29 -6.02 -8.74
C GLY A 58 -4.23 -7.01 -9.22
N GLU A 59 -4.16 -7.26 -10.53
CA GLU A 59 -3.11 -8.08 -11.15
C GLU A 59 -1.69 -7.49 -11.04
N ASN A 60 -1.57 -6.18 -10.76
CA ASN A 60 -0.29 -5.46 -10.62
C ASN A 60 0.07 -5.16 -9.15
N VAL A 61 -0.70 -5.66 -8.18
CA VAL A 61 -0.50 -5.39 -6.75
C VAL A 61 0.38 -6.47 -6.12
N GLU A 62 1.42 -6.06 -5.40
CA GLU A 62 2.36 -6.96 -4.71
C GLU A 62 2.34 -6.76 -3.19
N PHE A 63 2.67 -7.83 -2.44
CA PHE A 63 2.82 -7.76 -0.99
C PHE A 63 4.12 -7.05 -0.61
N GLN A 64 4.02 -5.77 -0.23
CA GLN A 64 5.15 -4.98 0.25
C GLN A 64 5.11 -4.82 1.77
N SER A 65 6.29 -4.85 2.41
CA SER A 65 6.43 -4.53 3.84
C SER A 65 6.84 -3.09 4.04
N ILE A 66 5.94 -2.26 4.58
CA ILE A 66 6.25 -0.88 4.98
C ILE A 66 7.27 -0.93 6.13
N ILE A 67 8.48 -0.42 5.87
CA ILE A 67 9.60 -0.47 6.82
C ILE A 67 9.45 0.59 7.92
N SER A 68 8.86 1.75 7.61
CA SER A 68 8.66 2.86 8.57
C SER A 68 7.65 2.56 9.68
N LEU A 69 6.69 1.67 9.46
CA LEU A 69 5.57 1.41 10.39
C LEU A 69 5.88 0.37 11.49
N LYS A 70 6.94 -0.43 11.34
CA LYS A 70 7.31 -1.53 12.25
C LYS A 70 8.37 -1.24 13.34
N PRO A 71 9.32 -0.31 13.20
CA PRO A 71 10.38 -0.10 14.20
C PRO A 71 9.84 0.54 15.48
N SER A 72 10.57 0.37 16.59
CA SER A 72 10.42 1.26 17.74
C SER A 72 10.94 2.65 17.39
N ASN A 73 10.47 3.69 18.08
CA ASN A 73 10.84 5.09 17.82
C ASN A 73 12.37 5.31 17.76
N GLN A 74 13.15 4.57 18.56
CA GLN A 74 14.61 4.62 18.57
C GLN A 74 15.27 3.97 17.33
N LEU A 75 14.65 2.94 16.75
CA LEU A 75 15.09 2.33 15.50
C LEU A 75 14.65 3.18 14.30
N PHE A 76 13.47 3.81 14.39
CA PHE A 76 12.99 4.77 13.41
C PHE A 76 13.93 5.98 13.31
N GLU A 77 14.26 6.63 14.43
CA GLU A 77 15.21 7.75 14.45
C GLU A 77 16.55 7.37 13.82
N ARG A 78 17.10 6.18 14.10
CA ARG A 78 18.37 5.73 13.51
C ARG A 78 18.32 5.41 12.02
N LEU A 79 17.15 5.15 11.44
CA LEU A 79 17.00 4.76 10.03
C LEU A 79 16.56 5.94 9.15
N CYS A 80 15.82 6.90 9.72
CA CYS A 80 15.17 7.96 8.97
C CYS A 80 15.67 9.37 9.32
N LYS A 81 16.44 9.57 10.40
CA LYS A 81 17.05 10.87 10.71
C LYS A 81 18.43 10.98 10.08
N PHE A 82 18.65 12.03 9.30
CA PHE A 82 19.89 12.23 8.55
C PHE A 82 20.86 13.19 9.27
N ASP A 83 21.67 12.65 10.18
CA ASP A 83 22.65 13.44 10.96
C ASP A 83 23.96 13.69 10.18
N LEU A 84 23.99 14.75 9.36
CA LEU A 84 25.16 15.20 8.57
C LEU A 84 26.49 15.26 9.35
N SER A 85 26.44 15.66 10.63
CA SER A 85 27.63 15.78 11.50
C SER A 85 28.24 14.44 11.93
N SER A 86 27.45 13.36 11.91
CA SER A 86 27.85 12.05 12.45
C SER A 86 28.42 11.13 11.37
N GLU A 87 28.00 11.30 10.12
CA GLU A 87 28.26 10.34 9.02
C GLU A 87 29.21 10.85 7.92
N GLU A 88 29.91 11.95 8.15
CA GLU A 88 30.87 12.62 7.26
C GLU A 88 31.81 11.66 6.48
N LYS A 89 32.29 10.59 7.12
CA LYS A 89 33.19 9.56 6.54
C LYS A 89 32.48 8.41 5.82
N TYR A 90 31.19 8.23 6.07
CA TYR A 90 30.34 7.26 5.40
C TYR A 90 29.78 7.86 4.11
N LEU A 91 29.30 9.11 4.18
CA LEU A 91 28.77 9.86 3.03
C LEU A 91 29.80 10.01 1.90
N ARG A 92 31.07 10.30 2.20
CA ARG A 92 32.18 10.33 1.23
C ARG A 92 32.44 9.02 0.47
N LYS A 93 31.80 7.90 0.84
CA LYS A 93 31.87 6.63 0.08
C LYS A 93 30.82 6.54 -1.03
N PHE A 94 29.75 7.32 -0.95
CA PHE A 94 28.58 7.24 -1.83
C PHE A 94 28.28 8.57 -2.55
N LEU A 95 28.70 9.71 -1.98
CA LEU A 95 28.52 11.05 -2.50
C LEU A 95 29.86 11.69 -2.87
N THR A 96 29.83 12.61 -3.85
CA THR A 96 30.98 13.44 -4.22
C THR A 96 31.19 14.58 -3.23
N ASP A 97 32.45 15.02 -3.06
CA ASP A 97 32.81 16.08 -2.12
C ASP A 97 32.11 17.43 -2.40
N ASP A 98 31.71 17.70 -3.66
CA ASP A 98 30.96 18.90 -4.03
C ASP A 98 29.52 18.85 -3.50
N VAL A 99 28.82 17.72 -3.67
CA VAL A 99 27.47 17.51 -3.13
C VAL A 99 27.48 17.59 -1.60
N ILE A 100 28.54 17.07 -0.95
CA ILE A 100 28.70 17.16 0.50
C ILE A 100 28.84 18.63 0.96
N ARG A 101 29.48 19.51 0.18
CA ARG A 101 29.53 20.95 0.49
C ARG A 101 28.18 21.61 0.34
N ASP A 102 27.44 21.29 -0.73
CA ASP A 102 26.11 21.85 -0.98
C ASP A 102 25.10 21.43 0.11
N LEU A 103 25.25 20.23 0.69
CA LEU A 103 24.46 19.75 1.83
C LEU A 103 24.69 20.53 3.14
N TYR A 104 25.84 21.20 3.32
CA TYR A 104 26.07 22.10 4.47
C TYR A 104 25.49 23.51 4.27
N THR A 105 24.80 23.77 3.15
CA THR A 105 24.06 25.02 2.94
C THR A 105 22.84 25.07 3.87
N ASN A 106 22.55 26.24 4.44
CA ASN A 106 21.41 26.43 5.35
C ASN A 106 20.06 26.01 4.75
N GLU A 107 19.89 26.14 3.42
CA GLU A 107 18.67 25.72 2.71
C GLU A 107 18.50 24.19 2.74
N SER A 108 19.58 23.45 2.46
CA SER A 108 19.61 21.97 2.52
C SER A 108 19.31 21.45 3.93
N LEU A 109 19.82 22.12 4.97
CA LEU A 109 19.55 21.77 6.37
C LEU A 109 18.07 21.94 6.74
N GLN A 110 17.44 23.04 6.29
CA GLN A 110 16.01 23.29 6.55
C GLN A 110 15.11 22.24 5.88
N LEU A 111 15.43 21.84 4.65
CA LEU A 111 14.67 20.79 3.94
C LEU A 111 14.74 19.44 4.66
N LEU A 112 15.90 19.07 5.20
CA LEU A 112 16.08 17.83 5.97
C LEU A 112 15.33 17.88 7.33
N ASP A 113 15.33 19.03 8.00
CA ASP A 113 14.54 19.24 9.23
C ASP A 113 13.03 19.17 8.95
N ASP A 114 12.56 19.65 7.80
CA ASP A 114 11.15 19.61 7.40
C ASP A 114 10.72 18.20 6.93
N GLU A 115 11.56 17.49 6.18
CA GLU A 115 11.36 16.06 5.86
C GLU A 115 11.26 15.22 7.15
N TRP A 116 12.15 15.46 8.12
CA TRP A 116 12.10 14.77 9.41
C TRP A 116 10.81 15.08 10.20
N LYS A 117 10.28 16.31 10.14
CA LYS A 117 8.97 16.63 10.76
C LYS A 117 7.84 15.87 10.07
N GLN A 118 7.77 15.92 8.74
CA GLN A 118 6.73 15.23 7.98
C GLN A 118 6.75 13.72 8.26
N LEU A 119 7.94 13.10 8.28
CA LEU A 119 8.11 11.68 8.61
C LEU A 119 7.66 11.31 10.03
N ASN A 120 7.62 12.26 10.98
CA ASN A 120 7.01 12.03 12.29
C ASN A 120 5.47 12.21 12.25
N GLU A 121 4.96 13.19 11.51
CA GLU A 121 3.50 13.40 11.33
C GLU A 121 2.82 12.25 10.56
N ASP A 122 3.50 11.63 9.59
CA ASP A 122 2.99 10.48 8.82
C ASP A 122 2.95 9.17 9.65
N ILE A 123 3.51 9.15 10.88
CA ILE A 123 3.68 7.93 11.70
C ILE A 123 2.99 8.02 13.08
N PHE A 124 2.75 9.23 13.62
CA PHE A 124 2.20 9.45 14.98
C PHE A 124 0.84 10.16 14.98
#